data_AF-A0A9D7H1E7-F1
#
_entry.id   AF-A0A9D7H1E7-F1
#
_cell.length_a   1.000
_cell.length_b   1.000
_cell.length_c   1.000
_cell.angle_alpha   90.00
_cell.angle_beta   90.00
_cell.angle_gamma   90.00
#
_symmetry.space_group_name_H-M   'P 1'
#
loop_
_entity.id
_entity.type
_entity.pdbx_description
1 polymer ?
#
loop_
_entity_poly.entity_id
_entity_poly.type
_entity_poly.pdbx_seq_one_letter_code
_entity_poly.pdbx_strand_id
1 'polypeptide(L)'
;MFGVPRGFSLFSMLASAVCAGLLARMAWDKPRLALPILLVLVLSLLPAVLARRRMMRLLRSGDVEEILGAWAPSMGRLVHPETTTPMLVATAYASHGFVAAARRALGRAARGPAWDAAVEQRLVLDTLLDTFEGEQARSLMQADMLEALPRPKAGFWVNRRVVALRRGVAALARAFAHRSRQDDLRSLRRAAKNSPLVHWAMLYGEAIVAIDAGDRAHAARLLAGAPAWPGESAFRSFHGELAAHMAKSQATDDTSPKPL
;
A
#
# COMPACT_ATOMS: atom_id res chain seq x y z
N MET A 1 -27.76 -5.64 8.37
CA MET A 1 -26.82 -6.70 8.81
C MET A 1 -27.27 -8.02 8.17
N PHE A 2 -26.85 -8.31 6.94
CA PHE A 2 -27.15 -9.60 6.29
C PHE A 2 -25.92 -10.50 6.42
N GLY A 3 -25.98 -11.42 7.38
CA GLY A 3 -25.00 -12.48 7.51
C GLY A 3 -25.18 -13.45 6.36
N VAL A 4 -24.20 -13.52 5.46
CA VAL A 4 -24.08 -14.64 4.53
C VAL A 4 -23.93 -15.90 5.40
N PRO A 5 -24.84 -16.89 5.33
CA PRO A 5 -24.75 -18.08 6.16
C PRO A 5 -23.43 -18.78 5.85
N ARG A 6 -22.65 -19.07 6.90
CA ARG A 6 -21.32 -19.74 6.80
C ARG A 6 -21.37 -21.05 5.99
N GLY A 7 -22.53 -21.68 5.88
CA GLY A 7 -22.77 -22.86 5.05
C GLY A 7 -22.63 -22.62 3.54
N PHE A 8 -22.97 -21.44 3.02
CA PHE A 8 -22.91 -21.16 1.57
C PHE A 8 -21.47 -20.98 1.07
N SER A 9 -20.59 -20.44 1.92
CA SER A 9 -19.16 -20.30 1.61
C SER A 9 -18.41 -21.64 1.68
N LEU A 10 -18.74 -22.49 2.67
CA LEU A 10 -18.16 -23.84 2.76
C LEU A 10 -18.66 -24.74 1.63
N PHE A 11 -19.94 -24.67 1.27
CA PHE A 11 -20.50 -25.44 0.16
C PHE A 11 -19.89 -25.03 -1.18
N SER A 12 -19.75 -23.73 -1.46
CA SER A 12 -19.08 -23.28 -2.69
C SER A 12 -17.59 -23.64 -2.73
N MET A 13 -16.89 -23.61 -1.59
CA MET A 13 -15.50 -24.09 -1.51
C MET A 13 -15.38 -25.60 -1.72
N LEU A 14 -16.26 -26.40 -1.09
CA LEU A 14 -16.29 -27.85 -1.27
C LEU A 14 -16.67 -28.23 -2.71
N ALA A 15 -17.69 -27.58 -3.29
CA ALA A 15 -18.07 -27.79 -4.68
C ALA A 15 -16.96 -27.40 -5.65
N SER A 16 -16.27 -26.28 -5.41
CA SER A 16 -15.09 -25.87 -6.19
C SER A 16 -13.93 -26.86 -6.05
N ALA A 17 -13.69 -27.39 -4.85
CA ALA A 17 -12.63 -28.35 -4.61
C ALA A 17 -12.93 -29.72 -5.25
N VAL A 18 -14.18 -30.17 -5.21
CA VAL A 18 -14.65 -31.39 -5.88
C VAL A 18 -14.59 -31.23 -7.40
N CYS A 19 -15.04 -30.10 -7.96
CA CYS A 19 -14.89 -29.81 -9.38
C CYS A 19 -13.42 -29.76 -9.82
N ALA A 20 -12.55 -29.12 -9.03
CA ALA A 20 -11.11 -29.08 -9.31
C ALA A 20 -10.47 -30.49 -9.24
N GLY A 21 -10.87 -31.31 -8.26
CA GLY A 21 -10.42 -32.70 -8.13
C GLY A 21 -10.91 -33.59 -9.28
N LEU A 22 -12.15 -33.43 -9.72
CA LEU A 22 -12.71 -34.14 -10.87
C LEU A 22 -12.02 -33.73 -12.18
N LEU A 23 -11.75 -32.44 -12.39
CA LEU A 23 -11.01 -31.95 -13.54
C LEU A 23 -9.55 -32.45 -13.55
N ALA A 24 -8.90 -32.47 -12.39
CA ALA A 24 -7.54 -33.00 -12.25
C ALA A 24 -7.48 -34.50 -12.53
N ARG A 25 -8.45 -35.28 -12.00
CA ARG A 25 -8.54 -36.72 -12.26
C ARG A 25 -8.86 -37.02 -13.73
N MET A 26 -9.80 -36.30 -14.34
CA MET A 26 -10.12 -36.44 -15.76
C MET A 26 -8.94 -36.08 -16.67
N ALA A 27 -8.13 -35.08 -16.30
CA ALA A 27 -6.92 -34.71 -17.02
C ALA A 27 -5.83 -35.80 -16.92
N TRP A 28 -5.77 -36.53 -15.79
CA TRP A 28 -4.83 -37.62 -15.57
C TRP A 28 -5.21 -38.88 -16.34
N ASP A 29 -6.49 -39.26 -16.33
CA ASP A 29 -6.99 -40.48 -16.99
C ASP A 29 -7.05 -40.31 -18.52
N LYS A 30 -7.22 -39.07 -19.01
CA LYS A 30 -7.28 -38.75 -20.45
C LYS A 30 -6.43 -37.50 -20.74
N PRO A 31 -5.13 -37.64 -21.10
CA PRO A 31 -4.24 -36.50 -21.32
C PRO A 31 -4.72 -35.57 -22.45
N ARG A 32 -5.54 -36.08 -23.38
CA ARG A 32 -6.17 -35.28 -24.44
C ARG A 32 -7.14 -34.22 -23.89
N LEU A 33 -7.71 -34.41 -22.69
CA LEU A 33 -8.60 -33.46 -22.02
C LEU A 33 -7.85 -32.42 -21.19
N ALA A 34 -6.56 -32.59 -20.93
CA ALA A 34 -5.77 -31.61 -20.20
C ALA A 34 -5.65 -30.28 -20.97
N LEU A 35 -5.49 -30.35 -22.29
CA LEU A 35 -5.37 -29.17 -23.15
C LEU A 35 -6.61 -28.25 -23.13
N PRO A 36 -7.86 -28.74 -23.35
CA PRO A 36 -9.03 -27.87 -23.27
C PRO A 36 -9.31 -27.36 -21.85
N ILE A 37 -9.05 -28.17 -20.81
CA ILE A 37 -9.20 -27.71 -19.41
C ILE A 37 -8.21 -26.58 -19.10
N LEU A 38 -6.94 -26.74 -19.50
CA LEU A 38 -5.93 -25.70 -19.36
C LEU A 38 -6.31 -24.44 -20.14
N LEU A 39 -6.84 -24.60 -21.36
CA LEU A 39 -7.28 -23.48 -22.18
C LEU A 39 -8.40 -22.68 -21.50
N VAL A 40 -9.43 -23.35 -20.96
CA VAL A 40 -10.51 -22.69 -20.21
C VAL A 40 -9.99 -22.01 -18.94
N LEU A 41 -9.06 -22.66 -18.22
CA LEU A 41 -8.45 -22.10 -17.01
C LEU A 41 -7.61 -20.85 -17.33
N VAL A 42 -6.83 -20.88 -18.41
CA VAL A 42 -6.06 -19.72 -18.88
C VAL A 42 -7.01 -18.61 -19.33
N LEU A 43 -8.01 -18.89 -20.15
CA LEU A 43 -8.95 -17.88 -20.65
C LEU A 43 -9.78 -17.24 -19.53
N SER A 44 -10.09 -17.96 -18.46
CA SER A 44 -10.82 -17.42 -17.31
C SER A 44 -9.94 -16.63 -16.34
N LEU A 45 -8.69 -17.07 -16.10
CA LEU A 45 -7.78 -16.41 -15.16
C LEU A 45 -6.99 -15.25 -15.78
N LEU A 46 -6.71 -15.31 -17.08
CA LEU A 46 -5.89 -14.32 -17.79
C LEU A 46 -6.44 -12.89 -17.64
N PRO A 47 -7.75 -12.61 -17.83
CA PRO A 47 -8.29 -11.27 -17.63
C PRO A 47 -8.10 -10.75 -16.20
N ALA A 48 -8.30 -11.61 -15.20
CA ALA A 48 -8.13 -11.24 -13.80
C ALA A 48 -6.65 -10.94 -13.47
N VAL A 49 -5.72 -11.73 -13.99
CA VAL A 49 -4.27 -11.49 -13.83
C VAL A 49 -3.85 -10.21 -14.53
N LEU A 50 -4.33 -9.95 -15.75
CA LEU A 50 -4.04 -8.74 -16.50
C LEU A 50 -4.62 -7.50 -15.82
N ALA A 51 -5.88 -7.55 -15.37
CA ALA A 51 -6.53 -6.48 -14.63
C ALA A 51 -5.76 -6.16 -13.34
N ARG A 52 -5.32 -7.18 -12.60
CA ARG A 52 -4.48 -7.00 -11.41
C ARG A 52 -3.15 -6.34 -11.76
N ARG A 53 -2.45 -6.80 -12.81
CA ARG A 53 -1.18 -6.19 -13.26
C ARG A 53 -1.37 -4.74 -13.71
N ARG A 54 -2.47 -4.42 -14.39
CA ARG A 54 -2.83 -3.06 -14.79
C ARG A 54 -3.06 -2.18 -13.56
N MET A 55 -3.88 -2.63 -12.62
CA MET A 55 -4.13 -1.91 -11.37
C MET A 55 -2.84 -1.69 -10.57
N MET A 56 -1.96 -2.69 -10.48
CA MET A 56 -0.66 -2.54 -9.81
C MET A 56 0.23 -1.48 -10.46
N ARG A 57 0.21 -1.38 -11.80
CA ARG A 57 0.94 -0.34 -12.53
C ARG A 57 0.32 1.03 -12.29
N LEU A 58 -1.01 1.12 -12.36
CA LEU A 58 -1.76 2.33 -12.12
C LEU A 58 -1.49 2.90 -10.73
N LEU A 59 -1.55 2.06 -9.69
CA LEU A 59 -1.23 2.46 -8.30
C LEU A 59 0.22 2.90 -8.08
N ARG A 60 1.12 2.60 -9.02
CA ARG A 60 2.52 3.03 -8.98
C ARG A 60 2.80 4.20 -9.93
N SER A 61 1.85 4.60 -10.76
CA SER A 61 2.03 5.66 -11.75
C SER A 61 2.16 7.05 -11.11
N GLY A 62 1.63 7.24 -9.91
CA GLY A 62 1.53 8.55 -9.28
C GLY A 62 0.29 9.35 -9.66
N ASP A 63 -0.47 8.91 -10.67
CA ASP A 63 -1.67 9.59 -11.15
C ASP A 63 -2.89 9.22 -10.30
N VAL A 64 -3.19 10.09 -9.32
CA VAL A 64 -4.32 9.88 -8.40
C VAL A 64 -5.66 10.04 -9.11
N GLU A 65 -5.77 10.92 -10.10
CA GLU A 65 -7.03 11.16 -10.80
C GLU A 65 -7.40 9.94 -11.67
N GLU A 66 -6.42 9.33 -12.34
CA GLU A 66 -6.65 8.07 -13.07
C GLU A 66 -7.02 6.92 -12.10
N ILE A 67 -6.41 6.85 -10.93
CA ILE A 67 -6.76 5.85 -9.88
C ILE A 67 -8.22 6.06 -9.42
N LEU A 68 -8.59 7.29 -9.08
CA LEU A 68 -9.95 7.60 -8.61
C LEU A 68 -10.98 7.38 -9.73
N GLY A 69 -10.67 7.74 -10.96
CA GLY A 69 -11.50 7.47 -12.14
C GLY A 69 -11.72 5.98 -12.37
N ALA A 70 -10.67 5.16 -12.23
CA ALA A 70 -10.78 3.70 -12.33
C ALA A 70 -11.64 3.08 -11.21
N TRP A 71 -11.69 3.71 -10.04
CA TRP A 71 -12.46 3.23 -8.90
C TRP A 71 -13.89 3.77 -8.83
N ALA A 72 -14.19 4.89 -9.47
CA ALA A 72 -15.51 5.54 -9.42
C ALA A 72 -16.70 4.57 -9.66
N PRO A 73 -16.67 3.65 -10.66
CA PRO A 73 -17.77 2.70 -10.87
C PRO A 73 -17.96 1.69 -9.73
N SER A 74 -16.94 1.47 -8.90
CA SER A 74 -17.00 0.58 -7.74
C SER A 74 -17.44 1.29 -6.46
N MET A 75 -17.20 2.59 -6.34
CA MET A 75 -17.53 3.37 -5.13
C MET A 75 -19.05 3.43 -4.88
N GLY A 76 -19.86 3.53 -5.94
CA GLY A 76 -21.32 3.53 -5.83
C GLY A 76 -21.93 2.21 -5.32
N ARG A 77 -21.13 1.13 -5.22
CA ARG A 77 -21.56 -0.18 -4.70
C ARG A 77 -21.09 -0.46 -3.28
N LEU A 78 -20.44 0.51 -2.62
CA LEU A 78 -19.94 0.35 -1.27
C LEU A 78 -21.08 0.40 -0.26
N VAL A 79 -20.90 -0.35 0.84
CA VAL A 79 -21.78 -0.25 2.01
C VAL A 79 -21.45 1.07 2.73
N HIS A 80 -22.46 1.88 3.05
CA HIS A 80 -22.30 3.24 3.60
C HIS A 80 -21.45 4.15 2.71
N PRO A 81 -21.90 4.45 1.48
CA PRO A 81 -21.11 5.23 0.51
C PRO A 81 -20.74 6.63 1.03
N GLU A 82 -21.57 7.23 1.89
CA GLU A 82 -21.36 8.53 2.53
C GLU A 82 -20.12 8.59 3.44
N THR A 83 -19.70 7.47 4.01
CA THR A 83 -18.50 7.38 4.87
C THR A 83 -17.35 6.70 4.15
N THR A 84 -17.61 5.58 3.49
CA THR A 84 -16.57 4.73 2.91
C THR A 84 -15.95 5.35 1.66
N THR A 85 -16.76 6.05 0.83
CA THR A 85 -16.25 6.69 -0.39
C THR A 85 -15.24 7.80 -0.06
N PRO A 86 -15.56 8.79 0.80
CA PRO A 86 -14.59 9.83 1.13
C PRO A 86 -13.34 9.28 1.84
N MET A 87 -13.46 8.23 2.64
CA MET A 87 -12.29 7.55 3.25
C MET A 87 -11.39 6.88 2.21
N LEU A 88 -11.97 6.20 1.21
CA LEU A 88 -11.20 5.58 0.13
C LEU A 88 -10.48 6.64 -0.70
N VAL A 89 -11.17 7.73 -1.03
CA VAL A 89 -10.61 8.90 -1.72
C VAL A 89 -9.47 9.52 -0.92
N ALA A 90 -9.67 9.74 0.39
CA ALA A 90 -8.63 10.25 1.28
C ALA A 90 -7.41 9.31 1.32
N THR A 91 -7.63 8.00 1.31
CA THR A 91 -6.54 7.00 1.26
C THR A 91 -5.74 7.10 -0.03
N ALA A 92 -6.39 7.28 -1.17
CA ALA A 92 -5.70 7.47 -2.44
C ALA A 92 -4.82 8.72 -2.43
N TYR A 93 -5.38 9.86 -2.03
CA TYR A 93 -4.64 11.13 -1.93
C TYR A 93 -3.48 11.03 -0.93
N ALA A 94 -3.72 10.52 0.27
CA ALA A 94 -2.71 10.40 1.32
C ALA A 94 -1.54 9.54 0.86
N SER A 95 -1.81 8.39 0.23
CA SER A 95 -0.77 7.46 -0.19
C SER A 95 0.16 8.00 -1.30
N HIS A 96 -0.27 9.08 -1.98
CA HIS A 96 0.47 9.79 -3.01
C HIS A 96 0.95 11.19 -2.57
N GLY A 97 0.89 11.48 -1.26
CA GLY A 97 1.40 12.72 -0.68
C GLY A 97 0.50 13.96 -0.88
N PHE A 98 -0.73 13.82 -1.36
CA PHE A 98 -1.67 14.94 -1.50
C PHE A 98 -2.38 15.24 -0.18
N VAL A 99 -1.63 15.77 0.78
CA VAL A 99 -2.08 15.97 2.17
C VAL A 99 -3.37 16.78 2.25
N ALA A 100 -3.40 17.98 1.66
CA ALA A 100 -4.56 18.87 1.76
C ALA A 100 -5.83 18.26 1.12
N ALA A 101 -5.69 17.56 -0.02
CA ALA A 101 -6.81 16.89 -0.67
C ALA A 101 -7.31 15.71 0.18
N ALA A 102 -6.41 14.94 0.79
CA ALA A 102 -6.76 13.85 1.68
C ALA A 102 -7.52 14.35 2.92
N ARG A 103 -7.04 15.42 3.59
CA ARG A 103 -7.73 16.04 4.73
C ARG A 103 -9.13 16.53 4.34
N ARG A 104 -9.26 17.23 3.20
CA ARG A 104 -10.57 17.67 2.69
C ARG A 104 -11.51 16.50 2.40
N ALA A 105 -11.01 15.43 1.77
CA ALA A 105 -11.81 14.25 1.48
C ALA A 105 -12.27 13.56 2.78
N LEU A 106 -11.37 13.40 3.75
CA LEU A 106 -11.70 12.82 5.06
C LEU A 106 -12.73 13.66 5.82
N GLY A 107 -12.64 15.00 5.73
CA GLY A 107 -13.61 15.92 6.33
C GLY A 107 -15.02 15.81 5.77
N ARG A 108 -15.20 15.24 4.56
CA ARG A 108 -16.52 14.98 3.95
C ARG A 108 -17.15 13.65 4.38
N ALA A 109 -16.40 12.78 5.06
CA ALA A 109 -16.93 11.49 5.49
C ALA A 109 -18.01 11.70 6.56
N ALA A 110 -19.20 11.12 6.34
CA ALA A 110 -20.26 11.16 7.33
C ALA A 110 -19.83 10.42 8.61
N ARG A 111 -20.01 11.07 9.77
CA ARG A 111 -19.75 10.48 11.08
C ARG A 111 -20.96 9.64 11.49
N GLY A 112 -20.75 8.34 11.67
CA GLY A 112 -21.79 7.37 11.99
C GLY A 112 -21.19 5.98 12.25
N PRO A 113 -21.99 4.90 12.28
CA PRO A 113 -21.51 3.57 12.65
C PRO A 113 -20.34 3.07 11.80
N ALA A 114 -20.33 3.39 10.50
CA ALA A 114 -19.23 3.04 9.60
C ALA A 114 -17.93 3.81 9.94
N TRP A 115 -18.05 5.06 10.38
CA TRP A 115 -16.92 5.89 10.81
C TRP A 115 -16.29 5.36 12.09
N ASP A 116 -17.14 4.95 13.03
CA ASP A 116 -16.74 4.36 14.30
C ASP A 116 -16.13 2.96 14.10
N ALA A 117 -16.65 2.20 13.14
CA ALA A 117 -16.07 0.91 12.76
C ALA A 117 -14.70 1.04 12.07
N ALA A 118 -14.41 2.19 11.45
CA ALA A 118 -13.20 2.41 10.65
C ALA A 118 -12.04 3.08 11.41
N VAL A 119 -12.03 3.00 12.76
CA VAL A 119 -10.98 3.60 13.63
C VAL A 119 -9.56 3.27 13.15
N GLU A 120 -9.29 2.01 12.79
CA GLU A 120 -7.96 1.60 12.34
C GLU A 120 -7.56 2.28 11.03
N GLN A 121 -8.45 2.32 10.04
CA GLN A 121 -8.14 2.97 8.76
C GLN A 121 -7.95 4.47 8.96
N ARG A 122 -8.74 5.11 9.83
CA ARG A 122 -8.58 6.53 10.17
C ARG A 122 -7.23 6.78 10.83
N LEU A 123 -6.86 5.97 11.81
CA LEU A 123 -5.58 6.11 12.49
C LEU A 123 -4.40 5.94 11.53
N VAL A 124 -4.47 4.98 10.59
CA VAL A 124 -3.47 4.83 9.53
C VAL A 124 -3.36 6.10 8.67
N LEU A 125 -4.50 6.67 8.27
CA LEU A 125 -4.52 7.89 7.45
C LEU A 125 -3.96 9.09 8.21
N ASP A 126 -4.39 9.28 9.46
CA ASP A 126 -3.92 10.38 10.28
C ASP A 126 -2.40 10.29 10.50
N THR A 127 -1.87 9.09 10.73
CA THR A 127 -0.41 8.90 10.88
C THR A 127 0.35 9.22 9.61
N LEU A 128 -0.16 8.81 8.44
CA LEU A 128 0.45 9.16 7.15
C LEU A 128 0.45 10.67 6.93
N LEU A 129 -0.69 11.32 7.18
CA LEU A 129 -0.85 12.76 6.95
C LEU A 129 -0.01 13.58 7.92
N ASP A 130 -0.04 13.26 9.22
CA ASP A 130 0.78 13.93 10.23
C ASP A 130 2.28 13.71 9.94
N THR A 131 2.67 12.55 9.41
CA THR A 131 4.06 12.28 8.99
C THR A 131 4.46 13.20 7.83
N PHE A 132 3.61 13.38 6.82
CA PHE A 132 3.92 14.23 5.66
C PHE A 132 3.80 15.72 5.95
N GLU A 133 3.01 16.12 6.95
CA GLU A 133 2.91 17.50 7.44
C GLU A 133 4.12 17.89 8.33
N GLY A 134 4.94 16.92 8.75
CA GLY A 134 6.08 17.17 9.65
C GLY A 134 5.70 17.19 11.14
N GLU A 135 4.49 16.76 11.50
CA GLU A 135 3.99 16.68 12.87
C GLU A 135 4.56 15.43 13.58
N GLN A 136 5.86 15.45 13.85
CA GLN A 136 6.62 14.28 14.35
C GLN A 136 6.06 13.72 15.67
N ALA A 137 5.75 14.58 16.65
CA ALA A 137 5.27 14.13 17.95
C ALA A 137 3.92 13.39 17.83
N ARG A 138 3.00 13.94 17.02
CA ARG A 138 1.67 13.37 16.82
C ARG A 138 1.72 12.07 16.01
N SER A 139 2.50 12.06 14.92
CA SER A 139 2.66 10.87 14.08
C SER A 139 3.33 9.72 14.83
N LEU A 140 4.34 9.98 15.67
CA LEU A 140 4.95 8.94 16.52
C LEU A 140 3.98 8.39 17.58
N MET A 141 3.21 9.25 18.24
CA MET A 141 2.20 8.82 19.20
C MET A 141 1.15 7.91 18.53
N GLN A 142 0.66 8.30 17.35
CA GLN A 142 -0.30 7.49 16.60
C GLN A 142 0.31 6.19 16.06
N ALA A 143 1.58 6.20 15.66
CA ALA A 143 2.31 5.00 15.26
C ALA A 143 2.37 3.97 16.41
N ASP A 144 2.63 4.42 17.63
CA ASP A 144 2.61 3.55 18.81
C ASP A 144 1.19 3.01 19.09
N MET A 145 0.16 3.85 18.93
CA MET A 145 -1.24 3.41 19.02
C MET A 145 -1.59 2.35 17.96
N LEU A 146 -1.12 2.51 16.72
CA LEU A 146 -1.33 1.54 15.63
C LEU A 146 -0.71 0.18 15.95
N GLU A 147 0.50 0.17 16.50
CA GLU A 147 1.18 -1.07 16.89
C GLU A 147 0.48 -1.76 18.07
N ALA A 148 -0.14 -1.00 18.97
CA ALA A 148 -0.88 -1.52 20.12
C ALA A 148 -2.29 -2.07 19.80
N LEU A 149 -2.84 -1.80 18.61
CA LEU A 149 -4.18 -2.26 18.25
C LEU A 149 -4.30 -3.79 18.28
N PRO A 150 -5.43 -4.35 18.76
CA PRO A 150 -5.65 -5.78 18.73
C PRO A 150 -5.65 -6.30 17.28
N ARG A 151 -5.31 -7.58 17.11
CA ARG A 151 -5.37 -8.21 15.78
C ARG A 151 -6.82 -8.26 15.30
N PRO A 152 -7.08 -8.02 14.00
CA PRO A 152 -8.43 -8.14 13.48
C PRO A 152 -8.97 -9.55 13.69
N LYS A 153 -10.27 -9.68 13.96
CA LYS A 153 -10.99 -10.95 13.94
C LYS A 153 -11.28 -11.38 12.49
N ALA A 154 -10.24 -11.41 11.65
CA ALA A 154 -10.31 -11.78 10.23
C ALA A 154 -9.44 -13.02 9.95
N GLY A 155 -9.54 -13.55 8.72
CA GLY A 155 -8.74 -14.69 8.29
C GLY A 155 -7.23 -14.41 8.35
N PHE A 156 -6.42 -15.48 8.47
CA PHE A 156 -4.96 -15.41 8.62
C PHE A 156 -4.27 -14.46 7.61
N TRP A 157 -4.65 -14.56 6.33
CA TRP A 157 -4.07 -13.74 5.25
C TRP A 157 -4.38 -12.25 5.40
N VAL A 158 -5.61 -11.91 5.79
CA VAL A 158 -6.03 -10.52 6.03
C VAL A 158 -5.26 -9.95 7.22
N ASN A 159 -5.20 -10.70 8.32
CA ASN A 159 -4.43 -10.29 9.50
C ASN A 159 -2.96 -10.04 9.18
N ARG A 160 -2.32 -10.92 8.41
CA ARG A 160 -0.92 -10.76 8.00
C ARG A 160 -0.71 -9.48 7.18
N ARG A 161 -1.64 -9.14 6.29
CA ARG A 161 -1.57 -7.92 5.46
C ARG A 161 -1.78 -6.67 6.30
N VAL A 162 -2.79 -6.68 7.17
CA VAL A 162 -3.12 -5.58 8.08
C VAL A 162 -1.95 -5.28 9.02
N VAL A 163 -1.40 -6.29 9.70
CA VAL A 163 -0.26 -6.11 10.61
C VAL A 163 0.98 -5.61 9.85
N ALA A 164 1.21 -6.09 8.63
CA ALA A 164 2.31 -5.58 7.80
C ALA A 164 2.13 -4.09 7.46
N LEU A 165 0.90 -3.65 7.19
CA LEU A 165 0.60 -2.24 6.93
C LEU A 165 0.82 -1.39 8.20
N ARG A 166 0.29 -1.80 9.36
CA ARG A 166 0.47 -1.09 10.64
C ARG A 166 1.95 -0.85 10.94
N ARG A 167 2.76 -1.92 10.88
CA ARG A 167 4.21 -1.83 11.10
C ARG A 167 4.93 -0.98 10.06
N GLY A 168 4.50 -1.04 8.80
CA GLY A 168 5.06 -0.19 7.75
C GLY A 168 4.80 1.29 7.99
N VAL A 169 3.58 1.66 8.38
CA VAL A 169 3.20 3.04 8.68
C VAL A 169 3.91 3.55 9.94
N ALA A 170 4.04 2.71 10.97
CA ALA A 170 4.79 3.07 12.16
C ALA A 170 6.29 3.25 11.88
N ALA A 171 6.88 2.37 11.06
CA ALA A 171 8.26 2.49 10.58
C ALA A 171 8.45 3.75 9.72
N LEU A 172 7.44 4.13 8.93
CA LEU A 172 7.46 5.35 8.12
C LEU A 172 7.50 6.60 9.00
N ALA A 173 6.62 6.69 10.00
CA ALA A 173 6.62 7.81 10.95
C ALA A 173 7.97 7.95 11.66
N ARG A 174 8.58 6.82 12.07
CA ARG A 174 9.93 6.80 12.67
C ARG A 174 11.02 7.21 11.69
N ALA A 175 10.94 6.79 10.43
CA ALA A 175 11.89 7.18 9.39
C ALA A 175 11.89 8.69 9.18
N PHE A 176 10.72 9.30 9.00
CA PHE A 176 10.57 10.74 8.83
C PHE A 176 10.97 11.55 10.08
N ALA A 177 10.94 10.93 11.26
CA ALA A 177 11.46 11.52 12.49
C ALA A 177 12.97 11.24 12.72
N HIS A 178 13.66 10.59 11.78
CA HIS A 178 15.05 10.13 11.92
C HIS A 178 15.30 9.28 13.18
N ARG A 179 14.32 8.44 13.56
CA ARG A 179 14.31 7.56 14.74
C ARG A 179 14.07 6.10 14.38
N SER A 180 14.57 5.71 13.22
CA SER A 180 14.43 4.36 12.67
C SER A 180 15.03 3.28 13.57
N ARG A 181 14.35 2.15 13.70
CA ARG A 181 14.79 0.95 14.44
C ARG A 181 15.32 -0.12 13.47
N GLN A 182 16.08 -1.10 13.98
CA GLN A 182 16.68 -2.16 13.16
C GLN A 182 15.68 -2.92 12.25
N ASP A 183 14.43 -3.11 12.69
CA ASP A 183 13.40 -3.83 11.93
C ASP A 183 12.56 -2.93 10.99
N ASP A 184 12.74 -1.61 11.01
CA ASP A 184 11.87 -0.67 10.28
C ASP A 184 12.04 -0.81 8.77
N LEU A 185 13.27 -0.98 8.28
CA LEU A 185 13.56 -1.20 6.86
C LEU A 185 12.86 -2.46 6.33
N ARG A 186 12.82 -3.55 7.11
CA ARG A 186 12.09 -4.78 6.75
C ARG A 186 10.58 -4.54 6.72
N SER A 187 10.07 -3.74 7.66
CA SER A 187 8.65 -3.42 7.78
C SER A 187 8.17 -2.57 6.60
N LEU A 188 8.93 -1.54 6.22
CA LEU A 188 8.70 -0.69 5.05
C LEU A 188 8.64 -1.51 3.76
N ARG A 189 9.67 -2.33 3.48
CA ARG A 189 9.71 -3.22 2.30
C ARG A 189 8.51 -4.15 2.23
N ARG A 190 8.14 -4.75 3.36
CA ARG A 190 7.03 -5.69 3.44
C ARG A 190 5.69 -5.00 3.22
N ALA A 191 5.50 -3.80 3.74
CA ALA A 191 4.32 -2.98 3.50
C ALA A 191 4.24 -2.57 2.02
N ALA A 192 5.33 -2.09 1.43
CA ALA A 192 5.41 -1.69 0.03
C ALA A 192 5.04 -2.85 -0.93
N LYS A 193 5.44 -4.08 -0.60
CA LYS A 193 5.12 -5.28 -1.38
C LYS A 193 3.65 -5.71 -1.25
N ASN A 194 3.09 -5.60 -0.05
CA ASN A 194 1.74 -6.11 0.25
C ASN A 194 0.62 -5.08 -0.03
N SER A 195 0.97 -3.80 -0.09
CA SER A 195 0.03 -2.70 -0.25
C SER A 195 0.54 -1.75 -1.33
N PRO A 196 0.15 -1.97 -2.60
CA PRO A 196 0.64 -1.21 -3.74
C PRO A 196 0.30 0.28 -3.66
N LEU A 197 -0.81 0.61 -3.00
CA LEU A 197 -1.28 1.98 -2.84
C LEU A 197 -0.28 2.85 -2.07
N VAL A 198 0.33 2.30 -1.02
CA VAL A 198 1.33 3.00 -0.17
C VAL A 198 2.77 2.73 -0.64
N HIS A 199 2.95 2.16 -1.84
CA HIS A 199 4.26 1.71 -2.31
C HIS A 199 5.30 2.84 -2.28
N TRP A 200 4.94 4.01 -2.79
CA TRP A 200 5.82 5.17 -2.83
C TRP A 200 6.11 5.73 -1.44
N ALA A 201 5.09 5.91 -0.60
CA ALA A 201 5.28 6.32 0.79
C ALA A 201 6.35 5.48 1.50
N MET A 202 6.23 4.15 1.38
CA MET A 202 7.17 3.22 2.01
C MET A 202 8.58 3.29 1.41
N LEU A 203 8.71 3.51 0.09
CA LEU A 203 10.01 3.71 -0.57
C LEU A 203 10.71 5.00 -0.14
N TYR A 204 9.96 6.09 0.03
CA TYR A 204 10.50 7.33 0.58
C TYR A 204 10.99 7.13 2.02
N GLY A 205 10.20 6.45 2.86
CA GLY A 205 10.65 6.05 4.19
C GLY A 205 11.92 5.20 4.17
N GLU A 206 11.99 4.22 3.26
CA GLU A 206 13.17 3.36 3.12
C GLU A 206 14.41 4.14 2.66
N ALA A 207 14.23 5.10 1.75
CA ALA A 207 15.30 5.98 1.29
C ALA A 207 15.85 6.85 2.43
N ILE A 208 14.98 7.38 3.30
CA ILE A 208 15.41 8.12 4.50
C ILE A 208 16.24 7.23 5.41
N VAL A 209 15.75 6.02 5.73
CA VAL A 209 16.50 5.05 6.56
C VAL A 209 17.87 4.73 5.95
N ALA A 210 17.94 4.55 4.64
CA ALA A 210 19.19 4.28 3.93
C ALA A 210 20.17 5.46 4.01
N ILE A 211 19.66 6.70 3.87
CA ILE A 211 20.48 7.92 4.02
C ILE A 211 20.99 8.07 5.45
N ASP A 212 20.14 7.84 6.46
CA ASP A 212 20.53 7.88 7.88
C ASP A 212 21.61 6.85 8.21
N ALA A 213 21.56 5.68 7.55
CA ALA A 213 22.59 4.64 7.65
C ALA A 213 23.85 4.91 6.78
N GLY A 214 23.87 6.01 6.01
CA GLY A 214 24.98 6.38 5.13
C GLY A 214 24.96 5.73 3.74
N ASP A 215 24.02 4.83 3.43
CA ASP A 215 23.88 4.17 2.13
C ASP A 215 23.05 5.01 1.15
N ARG A 216 23.62 6.14 0.74
CA ARG A 216 22.99 7.08 -0.21
C ARG A 216 22.81 6.49 -1.60
N ALA A 217 23.70 5.59 -2.01
CA ALA A 217 23.60 4.90 -3.31
C ALA A 217 22.35 4.00 -3.36
N HIS A 218 22.03 3.33 -2.26
CA HIS A 218 20.80 2.56 -2.16
C HIS A 218 19.55 3.44 -2.21
N ALA A 219 19.55 4.57 -1.49
CA ALA A 219 18.46 5.54 -1.56
C ALA A 219 18.21 6.03 -3.00
N ALA A 220 19.28 6.32 -3.74
CA ALA A 220 19.18 6.74 -5.15
C ALA A 220 18.54 5.65 -6.03
N ARG A 221 18.94 4.39 -5.86
CA ARG A 221 18.35 3.25 -6.58
C ARG A 221 16.87 3.05 -6.26
N LEU A 222 16.46 3.27 -5.01
CA LEU A 222 15.06 3.13 -4.60
C LEU A 222 14.16 4.18 -5.28
N LEU A 223 14.66 5.40 -5.43
CA LEU A 223 13.89 6.54 -5.95
C LEU A 223 14.06 6.80 -7.45
N ALA A 224 14.98 6.10 -8.13
CA ALA A 224 15.25 6.27 -9.56
C ALA A 224 14.01 6.05 -10.45
N GLY A 225 13.04 5.24 -10.01
CA GLY A 225 11.79 4.98 -10.73
C GLY A 225 10.60 5.83 -10.27
N ALA A 226 10.81 6.81 -9.39
CA ALA A 226 9.73 7.64 -8.87
C ALA A 226 9.04 8.42 -10.01
N PRO A 227 7.70 8.55 -9.98
CA PRO A 227 7.00 9.35 -10.96
C PRO A 227 7.32 10.84 -10.77
N ALA A 228 7.09 11.62 -11.82
CA ALA A 228 7.18 13.07 -11.74
C ALA A 228 6.01 13.61 -10.90
N TRP A 229 6.26 13.81 -9.59
CA TRP A 229 5.23 14.27 -8.67
C TRP A 229 4.80 15.71 -8.99
N PRO A 230 3.49 15.99 -8.99
CA PRO A 230 2.99 17.34 -9.21
C PRO A 230 3.28 18.25 -8.01
N GLY A 231 3.11 19.56 -8.22
CA GLY A 231 3.44 20.61 -7.25
C GLY A 231 2.79 20.43 -5.88
N GLU A 232 1.58 19.89 -5.87
CA GLU A 232 0.72 19.73 -4.70
C GLU A 232 1.04 18.48 -3.86
N SER A 233 1.84 17.55 -4.39
CA SER A 233 2.24 16.34 -3.66
C SER A 233 3.47 16.63 -2.79
N ALA A 234 3.39 16.26 -1.51
CA ALA A 234 4.52 16.32 -0.58
C ALA A 234 5.73 15.51 -1.08
N PHE A 235 5.51 14.46 -1.87
CA PHE A 235 6.58 13.65 -2.44
C PHE A 235 7.46 14.43 -3.42
N ARG A 236 6.97 15.52 -4.02
CA ARG A 236 7.80 16.41 -4.82
C ARG A 236 8.86 17.11 -3.96
N SER A 237 8.46 17.65 -2.80
CA SER A 237 9.39 18.28 -1.85
C SER A 237 10.40 17.26 -1.34
N PHE A 238 9.92 16.12 -0.84
CA PHE A 238 10.79 15.07 -0.31
C PHE A 238 11.75 14.54 -1.36
N HIS A 239 11.32 14.40 -2.62
CA HIS A 239 12.22 13.97 -3.69
C HIS A 239 13.37 14.96 -3.90
N GLY A 240 13.06 16.26 -3.93
CA GLY A 240 14.07 17.32 -4.07
C GLY A 240 15.06 17.35 -2.91
N GLU A 241 14.55 17.28 -1.67
CA GLU A 241 15.38 17.25 -0.45
C GLU A 241 16.30 16.03 -0.43
N LEU A 242 15.76 14.83 -0.63
CA LEU A 242 16.55 13.59 -0.63
C LEU A 242 17.56 13.58 -1.78
N ALA A 243 17.20 14.07 -2.96
CA ALA A 243 18.13 14.21 -4.09
C ALA A 243 19.33 15.10 -3.74
N ALA A 244 19.10 16.23 -3.06
CA ALA A 244 20.17 17.11 -2.60
C ALA A 244 21.09 16.41 -1.57
N HIS A 245 20.53 15.65 -0.63
CA HIS A 245 21.30 14.86 0.34
C HIS A 245 22.15 13.76 -0.32
N MET A 246 21.66 13.16 -1.40
CA MET A 246 22.39 12.15 -2.17
C MET A 246 23.52 12.77 -3.00
N ALA A 247 23.28 13.92 -3.63
CA ALA A 247 24.25 14.61 -4.49
C ALA A 247 25.46 15.18 -3.71
N LYS A 248 25.26 15.64 -2.47
CA LYS A 248 26.33 16.17 -1.61
C LYS A 248 27.49 15.18 -1.40
N SER A 249 27.23 13.87 -1.52
CA SER A 249 28.25 12.81 -1.41
C SER A 249 29.16 12.70 -2.65
N GLN A 250 28.61 12.87 -3.86
CA GLN A 250 29.40 12.73 -5.10
C GLN A 250 30.46 13.83 -5.20
N ALA A 251 30.11 15.05 -4.80
CA ALA A 251 31.07 16.16 -4.76
C ALA A 251 32.18 15.98 -3.71
N THR A 252 31.94 15.17 -2.66
CA THR A 252 32.92 14.92 -1.60
C THR A 252 33.86 13.75 -1.95
N ASP A 253 33.39 12.76 -2.71
CA ASP A 253 34.25 11.67 -3.23
C ASP A 253 35.17 12.13 -4.37
N ASP A 254 34.71 13.01 -5.26
CA ASP A 254 35.51 13.54 -6.38
C ASP A 254 36.64 14.51 -5.96
N THR A 255 36.64 14.96 -4.70
CA THR A 255 37.69 15.84 -4.14
C THR A 255 38.78 15.09 -3.37
N SER A 256 38.75 13.76 -3.33
CA SER A 256 39.84 12.97 -2.76
C SER A 256 41.11 13.10 -3.63
N PRO A 257 42.25 13.58 -3.09
CA PRO A 257 43.47 13.71 -3.86
C PRO A 257 43.95 12.33 -4.34
N LYS A 258 44.24 12.21 -5.63
CA LYS A 258 44.95 11.05 -6.17
C LYS A 258 46.24 10.84 -5.36
N PRO A 259 46.48 9.64 -4.81
CA PRO A 259 47.79 9.35 -4.25
C PRO A 259 48.82 9.48 -5.38
N LEU A 260 49.84 10.31 -5.13
CA LEU A 260 51.01 10.48 -5.98
C LEU A 260 51.81 9.17 -6.09
#